data_AF-A0AAD2CLX3-F1
#
_entry.id   AF-A0AAD2CLX3-F1
#
_cell.length_a   1.000
_cell.length_b   1.000
_cell.length_c   1.000
_cell.angle_alpha   90.00
_cell.angle_beta   90.00
_cell.angle_gamma   90.00
#
_symmetry.space_group_name_H-M   'P 1'
#
loop_
_entity.id
_entity.type
_entity.pdbx_description
1 polymer ?
#
loop_
_entity_poly.entity_id
_entity_poly.type
_entity_poly.pdbx_seq_one_letter_code
_entity_poly.pdbx_strand_id
1 'polypeptide(L)'
;MRKRISYIQNIPHFGQDSFKRLVIAFEASRNYKLVGREITAAMMHYENTLKHFAEDWKTIVSLEGRPEPPVPTISRALPPMKWVSAFVIAMQTTKSARFGITLYYVIRPEEVPVDPAPPLEENKAFSEVYGSLWDERQLRASHSHPSFKTDDKGQGRKAYFALIKTYLGDDKWLSEITKYDNMMRNAKWKGAGNLTVEAYIAVHRNAYQHLVSASEHVAYQLPNQQTRVKQLLDGILSSDARLNAAIAMVQASNVMIADFELASAHIQPHCPVAKRNLGGKRQSAEISALEVDTGDVDIASVGVGGGKGQRTGLHLRFHTLPEYQKLGNDERKELAEWRLTPAGKAAQAAGILLRDSKKQSGKGSPKKGKISYAKVSANVKVNVKD
;
A
#
# COMPACT_ATOMS: atom_id res chain seq x y z
N MET A 1 -26.66 -49.93 -9.58
CA MET A 1 -28.13 -49.93 -9.37
C MET A 1 -28.55 -48.64 -8.66
N ARG A 2 -29.10 -47.65 -9.39
CA ARG A 2 -29.76 -46.49 -8.77
C ARG A 2 -31.18 -46.92 -8.40
N LYS A 3 -31.49 -47.08 -7.11
CA LYS A 3 -32.86 -47.31 -6.65
C LYS A 3 -33.67 -46.04 -6.97
N ARG A 4 -34.61 -46.12 -7.93
CA ARG A 4 -35.63 -45.10 -8.14
C ARG A 4 -36.45 -44.99 -6.86
N ILE A 5 -36.46 -43.81 -6.26
CA ILE A 5 -37.41 -43.47 -5.20
C ILE A 5 -38.80 -43.44 -5.86
N SER A 6 -39.71 -44.28 -5.35
CA SER A 6 -41.09 -44.36 -5.80
C SER A 6 -41.80 -43.04 -5.53
N TYR A 7 -42.32 -42.38 -6.58
CA TYR A 7 -43.19 -41.22 -6.45
C TYR A 7 -44.50 -41.65 -5.79
N ILE A 8 -44.79 -41.11 -4.60
CA ILE A 8 -46.09 -41.24 -3.93
C ILE A 8 -47.11 -40.46 -4.77
N GLN A 9 -48.08 -41.15 -5.37
CA GLN A 9 -49.03 -40.58 -6.33
C GLN A 9 -50.13 -39.68 -5.72
N ASN A 10 -50.17 -39.51 -4.40
CA ASN A 10 -51.21 -38.76 -3.68
C ASN A 10 -50.68 -37.56 -2.87
N ILE A 11 -49.60 -36.92 -3.33
CA ILE A 11 -49.22 -35.60 -2.79
C ILE A 11 -50.01 -34.56 -3.60
N PRO A 12 -50.91 -33.76 -3.00
CA PRO A 12 -51.57 -32.67 -3.72
C PRO A 12 -50.50 -31.79 -4.37
N HIS A 13 -50.71 -31.42 -5.64
CA HIS A 13 -49.74 -30.66 -6.43
C HIS A 13 -49.19 -29.48 -5.61
N PHE A 14 -47.91 -29.57 -5.25
CA PHE A 14 -47.26 -28.54 -4.44
C PHE A 14 -47.02 -27.32 -5.34
N GLY A 15 -47.83 -26.28 -5.16
CA GLY A 15 -47.79 -25.09 -5.99
C GLY A 15 -46.38 -24.46 -6.02
N GLN A 16 -45.97 -23.97 -7.19
CA GLN A 16 -44.62 -23.43 -7.40
C GLN A 16 -44.25 -22.33 -6.40
N ASP A 17 -45.20 -21.48 -6.02
CA ASP A 17 -44.95 -20.39 -5.07
C ASP A 17 -44.81 -20.90 -3.63
N SER A 18 -45.60 -21.91 -3.23
CA SER A 18 -45.41 -22.61 -1.96
C SER A 18 -44.04 -23.27 -1.89
N PHE A 19 -43.56 -23.83 -3.01
CA PHE A 19 -42.20 -24.39 -3.09
C PHE A 19 -41.11 -23.33 -2.95
N LYS A 20 -41.22 -22.20 -3.66
CA LYS A 20 -40.28 -21.09 -3.50
C LYS A 20 -40.22 -20.59 -2.05
N ARG A 21 -41.39 -20.41 -1.42
CA ARG A 21 -41.50 -20.00 -0.01
C ARG A 21 -40.79 -20.98 0.93
N LEU A 22 -40.96 -22.28 0.71
CA LEU A 22 -40.31 -23.33 1.50
C LEU A 22 -38.78 -23.32 1.34
N VAL A 23 -38.27 -23.14 0.10
CA VAL A 23 -36.83 -23.04 -0.16
C VAL A 23 -36.23 -21.83 0.54
N ILE A 24 -36.90 -20.67 0.46
CA ILE A 24 -36.46 -19.44 1.13
C ILE A 24 -36.43 -19.64 2.65
N ALA A 25 -37.46 -20.26 3.22
CA ALA A 25 -37.52 -20.59 4.64
C ALA A 25 -36.35 -21.50 5.07
N PHE A 26 -36.01 -22.50 4.26
CA PHE A 26 -34.86 -23.37 4.52
C PHE A 26 -33.55 -22.57 4.56
N GLU A 27 -33.30 -21.69 3.60
CA GLU A 27 -32.09 -20.87 3.58
C GLU A 27 -32.05 -19.85 4.74
N ALA A 28 -33.18 -19.27 5.10
CA ALA A 28 -33.29 -18.39 6.27
C ALA A 28 -32.97 -19.15 7.56
N SER A 29 -33.45 -20.40 7.71
CA SER A 29 -33.11 -21.23 8.86
C SER A 29 -31.60 -21.50 8.96
N ARG A 30 -30.92 -21.70 7.82
CA ARG A 30 -29.46 -21.86 7.77
C ARG A 30 -28.75 -20.57 8.11
N ASN A 31 -29.29 -19.42 7.67
CA ASN A 31 -28.79 -18.10 8.05
C ASN A 31 -28.82 -17.90 9.56
N TYR A 32 -29.98 -18.07 10.20
CA TYR A 32 -30.13 -17.87 11.64
C TYR A 32 -29.22 -18.80 12.45
N LYS A 33 -29.10 -20.07 12.05
CA LYS A 33 -28.12 -20.99 12.65
C LYS A 33 -26.68 -20.54 12.46
N LEU A 34 -26.33 -19.93 11.32
CA LEU A 34 -24.99 -19.44 11.05
C LEU A 34 -24.61 -18.28 11.97
N VAL A 35 -25.53 -17.34 12.18
CA VAL A 35 -25.33 -16.16 13.03
C VAL A 35 -25.57 -16.43 14.52
N GLY A 36 -25.92 -17.67 14.90
CA GLY A 36 -26.15 -18.06 16.28
C GLY A 36 -27.46 -17.52 16.86
N ARG A 37 -28.54 -17.49 16.07
CA ARG A 37 -29.87 -17.06 16.50
C ARG A 37 -30.82 -18.24 16.67
N GLU A 38 -31.57 -18.23 17.77
CA GLU A 38 -32.73 -19.11 17.93
C GLU A 38 -33.85 -18.68 16.98
N ILE A 39 -34.47 -19.66 16.32
CA ILE A 39 -35.49 -19.40 15.30
C ILE A 39 -36.85 -19.22 15.99
N THR A 40 -37.48 -18.06 15.78
CA THR A 40 -38.85 -17.79 16.24
C THR A 40 -39.85 -17.84 15.08
N ALA A 41 -41.14 -17.98 15.40
CA ALA A 41 -42.20 -17.99 14.39
C ALA A 41 -42.26 -16.68 13.58
N ALA A 42 -42.03 -15.54 14.24
CA ALA A 42 -42.03 -14.22 13.58
C ALA A 42 -40.94 -14.12 12.50
N MET A 43 -39.73 -14.61 12.79
CA MET A 43 -38.58 -14.61 11.85
C MET A 43 -38.81 -15.45 10.59
N MET A 44 -39.75 -16.40 10.66
CA MET A 44 -40.10 -17.32 9.58
C MET A 44 -41.37 -16.89 8.84
N HIS A 45 -41.95 -15.73 9.19
CA HIS A 45 -43.13 -15.21 8.53
C HIS A 45 -42.78 -14.71 7.12
N TYR A 46 -43.48 -15.21 6.10
CA TYR A 46 -43.10 -14.95 4.72
C TYR A 46 -43.26 -13.48 4.33
N GLU A 47 -44.44 -12.91 4.53
CA GLU A 47 -44.77 -11.55 4.06
C GLU A 47 -43.97 -10.47 4.80
N ASN A 48 -43.62 -10.71 6.06
CA ASN A 48 -42.96 -9.71 6.90
C ASN A 48 -41.44 -9.82 6.86
N THR A 49 -40.88 -11.03 6.73
CA THR A 49 -39.42 -11.23 6.91
C THR A 49 -38.79 -11.98 5.75
N LEU A 50 -39.34 -13.15 5.37
CA LEU A 50 -38.67 -14.00 4.38
C LEU A 50 -38.71 -13.43 2.96
N LYS A 51 -39.70 -12.60 2.64
CA LYS A 51 -39.76 -11.89 1.35
C LYS A 51 -38.55 -10.96 1.17
N HIS A 52 -38.22 -10.18 2.19
CA HIS A 52 -37.03 -9.31 2.19
C HIS A 52 -35.73 -10.13 2.20
N PHE A 53 -35.68 -11.17 3.05
CA PHE A 53 -34.55 -12.10 3.04
C PHE A 53 -34.30 -12.71 1.65
N ALA A 54 -35.36 -13.03 0.89
CA ALA A 54 -35.21 -13.61 -0.45
C ALA A 54 -34.57 -12.63 -1.45
N GLU A 55 -34.76 -11.32 -1.28
CA GLU A 55 -34.11 -10.29 -2.09
C GLU A 55 -32.62 -10.22 -1.73
N ASP A 56 -32.31 -10.12 -0.44
CA ASP A 56 -30.94 -10.10 0.06
C ASP A 56 -30.20 -11.38 -0.32
N TRP A 57 -30.84 -12.54 -0.19
CA TRP A 57 -30.25 -13.84 -0.51
C TRP A 57 -29.86 -13.97 -1.99
N LYS A 58 -30.65 -13.39 -2.91
CA LYS A 58 -30.28 -13.34 -4.34
C LYS A 58 -28.99 -12.55 -4.56
N THR A 59 -28.78 -11.48 -3.80
CA THR A 59 -27.52 -10.72 -3.90
C THR A 59 -26.32 -11.56 -3.46
N ILE A 60 -26.45 -12.30 -2.37
CA ILE A 60 -25.40 -13.22 -1.87
C ILE A 60 -25.08 -14.30 -2.91
N VAL A 61 -26.12 -14.95 -3.47
CA VAL A 61 -25.95 -15.97 -4.52
C VAL A 61 -25.27 -15.37 -5.76
N SER A 62 -25.60 -14.13 -6.13
CA SER A 62 -24.95 -13.43 -7.25
C SER A 62 -23.48 -13.11 -6.98
N LEU A 63 -23.14 -12.71 -5.75
CA LEU A 63 -21.75 -12.46 -5.34
C LEU A 63 -20.92 -13.74 -5.39
N GLU A 64 -21.50 -14.87 -4.98
CA GLU A 64 -20.86 -16.20 -5.05
C GLU A 64 -20.53 -16.62 -6.49
N GLY A 65 -21.23 -16.08 -7.50
CA GLY A 65 -20.95 -16.35 -8.91
C GLY A 65 -19.74 -15.59 -9.48
N ARG A 66 -19.21 -14.59 -8.78
CA ARG A 66 -18.14 -13.73 -9.29
C ARG A 66 -16.77 -14.46 -9.28
N PRO A 67 -15.85 -14.12 -10.21
CA PRO A 67 -14.50 -14.63 -10.16
C PRO A 67 -13.76 -14.11 -8.92
N GLU A 68 -12.87 -14.92 -8.37
CA GLU A 68 -12.06 -14.52 -7.23
C GLU A 68 -11.01 -13.48 -7.63
N PRO A 69 -10.71 -12.52 -6.75
CA PRO A 69 -9.67 -11.52 -7.01
C PRO A 69 -8.29 -12.20 -7.07
N PRO A 70 -7.31 -11.57 -7.76
CA PRO A 70 -5.92 -11.98 -7.61
C PRO A 70 -5.44 -11.74 -6.17
N VAL A 71 -4.68 -12.68 -5.63
CA VAL A 71 -4.07 -12.54 -4.29
C VAL A 71 -2.99 -11.45 -4.36
N PRO A 72 -3.06 -10.41 -3.50
CA PRO A 72 -2.07 -9.34 -3.52
C PRO A 72 -0.71 -9.87 -3.05
N THR A 73 0.36 -9.45 -3.73
CA THR A 73 1.74 -9.81 -3.38
C THR A 73 2.47 -8.60 -2.80
N ILE A 74 3.24 -8.82 -1.73
CA ILE A 74 4.08 -7.77 -1.16
C ILE A 74 5.18 -7.47 -2.17
N SER A 75 5.30 -6.20 -2.53
CA SER A 75 6.30 -5.71 -3.47
C SER A 75 6.76 -4.32 -3.09
N ARG A 76 7.79 -3.79 -3.74
CA ARG A 76 8.23 -2.40 -3.51
C ARG A 76 7.11 -1.38 -3.80
N ALA A 77 6.22 -1.67 -4.75
CA ALA A 77 5.09 -0.80 -5.10
C ALA A 77 3.88 -0.98 -4.15
N LEU A 78 3.78 -2.14 -3.50
CA LEU A 78 2.74 -2.47 -2.52
C LEU A 78 3.40 -2.93 -1.21
N PRO A 79 3.94 -1.98 -0.41
CA PRO A 79 4.60 -2.29 0.84
C PRO A 79 3.60 -2.87 1.85
N PRO A 80 4.07 -3.57 2.90
CA PRO A 80 3.23 -4.28 3.88
C PRO A 80 2.02 -3.48 4.39
N MET A 81 2.21 -2.19 4.69
CA MET A 81 1.12 -1.30 5.15
C MET A 81 -0.04 -1.21 4.16
N LYS A 82 0.27 -0.98 2.88
CA LYS A 82 -0.76 -0.91 1.81
C LYS A 82 -1.25 -2.30 1.42
N TRP A 83 -0.38 -3.30 1.55
CA TRP A 83 -0.72 -4.70 1.29
C TRP A 83 -1.79 -5.21 2.27
N VAL A 84 -1.75 -4.83 3.55
CA VAL A 84 -2.76 -5.26 4.53
C VAL A 84 -4.18 -4.86 4.10
N SER A 85 -4.39 -3.60 3.67
CA SER A 85 -5.69 -3.15 3.17
C SER A 85 -6.11 -3.91 1.90
N ALA A 86 -5.19 -4.10 0.95
CA ALA A 86 -5.46 -4.86 -0.26
C ALA A 86 -5.79 -6.33 0.03
N PHE A 87 -5.10 -6.93 1.01
CA PHE A 87 -5.31 -8.31 1.44
C PHE A 87 -6.67 -8.48 2.13
N VAL A 88 -7.08 -7.54 2.98
CA VAL A 88 -8.42 -7.54 3.57
C VAL A 88 -9.52 -7.52 2.49
N ILE A 89 -9.38 -6.65 1.50
CA ILE A 89 -10.33 -6.57 0.37
C ILE A 89 -10.36 -7.90 -0.42
N ALA A 90 -9.20 -8.51 -0.66
CA ALA A 90 -9.13 -9.82 -1.29
C ALA A 90 -9.88 -10.87 -0.45
N MET A 91 -9.65 -10.91 0.87
CA MET A 91 -10.33 -11.86 1.76
C MET A 91 -11.85 -11.63 1.84
N GLN A 92 -12.32 -10.38 1.69
CA GLN A 92 -13.75 -10.02 1.62
C GLN A 92 -14.43 -10.43 0.31
N THR A 93 -13.66 -10.87 -0.69
CA THR A 93 -14.18 -11.23 -2.02
C THR A 93 -13.84 -12.68 -2.40
N THR A 94 -12.85 -13.29 -1.76
CA THR A 94 -12.54 -14.72 -1.90
C THR A 94 -13.54 -15.59 -1.13
N LYS A 95 -14.05 -16.62 -1.79
CA LYS A 95 -15.11 -17.50 -1.26
C LYS A 95 -14.57 -18.41 -0.16
N SER A 96 -15.42 -18.70 0.81
CA SER A 96 -15.16 -19.69 1.86
C SER A 96 -15.66 -21.08 1.42
N ALA A 97 -15.13 -22.14 2.03
CA ALA A 97 -15.74 -23.46 1.97
C ALA A 97 -17.18 -23.49 2.52
N ARG A 98 -17.61 -22.46 3.25
CA ARG A 98 -18.96 -22.25 3.74
C ARG A 98 -19.69 -21.25 2.85
N PHE A 99 -20.77 -21.71 2.21
CA PHE A 99 -21.56 -20.92 1.27
C PHE A 99 -22.08 -19.59 1.85
N GLY A 100 -21.97 -18.52 1.06
CA GLY A 100 -22.53 -17.21 1.37
C GLY A 100 -21.81 -16.49 2.51
N ILE A 101 -20.52 -16.79 2.70
CA ILE A 101 -19.53 -16.00 3.44
C ILE A 101 -18.18 -16.06 2.69
N THR A 102 -17.28 -15.14 3.02
CA THR A 102 -15.94 -15.03 2.41
C THR A 102 -14.86 -15.34 3.41
N LEU A 103 -13.61 -15.53 2.95
CA LEU A 103 -12.48 -15.82 3.83
C LEU A 103 -12.19 -14.72 4.87
N TYR A 104 -12.76 -13.52 4.73
CA TYR A 104 -12.64 -12.45 5.72
C TYR A 104 -12.97 -12.88 7.15
N TYR A 105 -13.87 -13.85 7.35
CA TYR A 105 -14.23 -14.33 8.68
C TYR A 105 -13.04 -15.00 9.37
N VAL A 106 -12.11 -15.57 8.60
CA VAL A 106 -10.90 -16.21 9.14
C VAL A 106 -9.97 -15.17 9.77
N ILE A 107 -9.94 -13.94 9.25
CA ILE A 107 -9.00 -12.89 9.69
C ILE A 107 -9.66 -11.82 10.56
N ARG A 108 -10.90 -12.00 11.01
CA ARG A 108 -11.57 -11.05 11.90
C ARG A 108 -10.83 -10.93 13.25
N PRO A 109 -10.77 -9.75 13.89
CA PRO A 109 -10.08 -9.60 15.17
C PRO A 109 -10.65 -10.52 16.26
N GLU A 110 -11.98 -10.54 16.40
CA GLU A 110 -12.69 -11.28 17.44
C GLU A 110 -13.03 -12.72 17.00
N GLU A 111 -12.50 -13.72 17.69
CA GLU A 111 -12.75 -15.13 17.32
C GLU A 111 -14.18 -15.58 17.65
N VAL A 112 -14.70 -15.09 18.77
CA VAL A 112 -16.03 -15.42 19.29
C VAL A 112 -16.95 -14.22 19.07
N PRO A 113 -18.02 -14.37 18.26
CA PRO A 113 -19.03 -13.34 18.12
C PRO A 113 -19.74 -13.06 19.45
N VAL A 114 -20.20 -11.82 19.64
CA VAL A 114 -20.99 -11.41 20.81
C VAL A 114 -22.25 -12.27 20.95
N ASP A 115 -22.52 -12.73 22.18
CA ASP A 115 -23.69 -13.53 22.56
C ASP A 115 -24.45 -12.81 23.71
N PRO A 116 -25.77 -12.58 23.61
CA PRO A 116 -26.68 -12.94 22.51
C PRO A 116 -26.45 -12.14 21.23
N ALA A 117 -26.93 -12.66 20.10
CA ALA A 117 -26.95 -11.91 18.84
C ALA A 117 -27.77 -10.62 18.98
N PRO A 118 -27.30 -9.46 18.47
CA PRO A 118 -28.03 -8.19 18.54
C PRO A 118 -29.45 -8.29 18.00
N PRO A 119 -30.45 -7.53 18.48
CA PRO A 119 -31.82 -7.63 17.97
C PRO A 119 -31.91 -7.45 16.45
N LEU A 120 -32.85 -8.15 15.81
CA LEU A 120 -33.12 -7.97 14.38
C LEU A 120 -33.74 -6.58 14.15
N GLU A 121 -33.44 -5.99 13.00
CA GLU A 121 -34.18 -4.84 12.51
C GLU A 121 -35.62 -5.27 12.15
N GLU A 122 -36.57 -4.35 12.32
CA GLU A 122 -37.99 -4.64 12.06
C GLU A 122 -38.17 -5.16 10.63
N ASN A 123 -38.85 -6.32 10.48
CA ASN A 123 -39.12 -6.95 9.19
C ASN A 123 -37.86 -7.36 8.39
N LYS A 124 -36.68 -7.43 9.03
CA LYS A 124 -35.42 -7.88 8.41
C LYS A 124 -34.93 -9.19 9.03
N ALA A 125 -34.09 -9.89 8.27
CA ALA A 125 -33.41 -11.11 8.69
C ALA A 125 -32.00 -10.85 9.24
N PHE A 126 -31.65 -9.58 9.44
CA PHE A 126 -30.38 -9.13 10.00
C PHE A 126 -30.60 -8.00 11.05
N SER A 127 -29.58 -7.71 11.84
CA SER A 127 -29.59 -6.64 12.84
C SER A 127 -29.22 -5.28 12.26
N GLU A 128 -29.85 -4.22 12.77
CA GLU A 128 -29.50 -2.83 12.50
C GLU A 128 -28.00 -2.53 12.76
N VAL A 129 -27.39 -3.18 13.76
CA VAL A 129 -25.96 -3.02 14.10
C VAL A 129 -25.04 -3.37 12.94
N TYR A 130 -25.40 -4.39 12.15
CA TYR A 130 -24.59 -4.85 11.03
C TYR A 130 -25.05 -4.26 9.69
N GLY A 131 -26.30 -3.78 9.60
CA GLY A 131 -26.84 -3.08 8.43
C GLY A 131 -27.10 -3.94 7.19
N SER A 132 -26.56 -5.16 7.10
CA SER A 132 -26.82 -6.08 6.00
C SER A 132 -26.73 -7.55 6.40
N LEU A 133 -27.44 -8.40 5.64
CA LEU A 133 -27.38 -9.86 5.77
C LEU A 133 -25.96 -10.39 5.54
N TRP A 134 -25.24 -9.80 4.59
CA TRP A 134 -23.87 -10.20 4.25
C TRP A 134 -22.91 -9.93 5.41
N ASP A 135 -22.93 -8.71 5.94
CA ASP A 135 -22.00 -8.27 6.99
C ASP A 135 -22.23 -9.02 8.30
N GLU A 136 -23.49 -9.24 8.69
CA GLU A 136 -23.81 -10.01 9.88
C GLU A 136 -23.31 -11.46 9.76
N ARG A 137 -23.59 -12.12 8.62
CA ARG A 137 -23.13 -13.51 8.38
C ARG A 137 -21.61 -13.59 8.47
N GLN A 138 -20.93 -12.63 7.88
CA GLN A 138 -19.48 -12.59 7.82
C GLN A 138 -18.85 -12.42 9.20
N LEU A 139 -19.37 -11.48 9.99
CA LEU A 139 -18.82 -11.13 11.31
C LEU A 139 -19.19 -12.18 12.36
N ARG A 140 -20.37 -12.81 12.27
CA ARG A 140 -20.86 -13.79 13.25
C ARG A 140 -20.57 -15.25 12.92
N ALA A 141 -20.01 -15.57 11.76
CA ALA A 141 -19.74 -16.97 11.39
C ALA A 141 -18.78 -17.67 12.37
N SER A 142 -19.23 -18.66 13.15
CA SER A 142 -18.37 -19.33 14.14
C SER A 142 -17.07 -19.94 13.56
N HIS A 143 -15.96 -19.79 14.29
CA HIS A 143 -14.69 -20.49 14.03
C HIS A 143 -14.68 -21.95 14.52
N SER A 144 -15.68 -22.38 15.30
CA SER A 144 -15.82 -23.78 15.71
C SER A 144 -16.42 -24.69 14.62
N HIS A 145 -16.95 -24.11 13.53
CA HIS A 145 -17.55 -24.85 12.44
C HIS A 145 -16.49 -25.68 11.67
N PRO A 146 -16.79 -26.91 11.22
CA PRO A 146 -15.81 -27.76 10.51
C PRO A 146 -15.12 -27.09 9.32
N SER A 147 -15.85 -26.25 8.55
CA SER A 147 -15.30 -25.50 7.42
C SER A 147 -14.16 -24.55 7.79
N PHE A 148 -14.09 -24.07 9.04
CA PHE A 148 -13.02 -23.17 9.48
C PHE A 148 -11.64 -23.82 9.33
N LYS A 149 -11.52 -25.12 9.62
CA LYS A 149 -10.25 -25.86 9.44
C LYS A 149 -9.81 -25.91 7.98
N THR A 150 -10.76 -25.95 7.05
CA THR A 150 -10.48 -25.95 5.61
C THR A 150 -10.05 -24.56 5.15
N ASP A 151 -10.72 -23.52 5.62
CA ASP A 151 -10.43 -22.14 5.23
C ASP A 151 -9.16 -21.58 5.90
N ASP A 152 -8.88 -21.96 7.14
CA ASP A 152 -7.64 -21.64 7.87
C ASP A 152 -6.55 -22.72 7.68
N LYS A 153 -6.55 -23.40 6.53
CA LYS A 153 -5.56 -24.44 6.25
C LYS A 153 -4.15 -23.84 6.28
N GLY A 154 -3.27 -24.45 7.08
CA GLY A 154 -1.89 -23.98 7.25
C GLY A 154 -1.73 -22.84 8.25
N GLN A 155 -2.73 -22.58 9.10
CA GLN A 155 -2.71 -21.52 10.13
C GLN A 155 -2.54 -20.12 9.51
N GLY A 156 -3.26 -19.86 8.42
CA GLY A 156 -3.21 -18.60 7.68
C GLY A 156 -3.60 -17.40 8.54
N ARG A 157 -4.58 -17.54 9.43
CA ARG A 157 -4.96 -16.55 10.45
C ARG A 157 -3.76 -16.16 11.30
N LYS A 158 -3.07 -17.14 11.87
CA LYS A 158 -1.90 -16.91 12.74
C LYS A 158 -0.76 -16.23 11.97
N ALA A 159 -0.50 -16.65 10.73
CA ALA A 159 0.49 -16.03 9.87
C ALA A 159 0.14 -14.55 9.55
N TYR A 160 -1.13 -14.27 9.26
CA TYR A 160 -1.63 -12.91 9.02
C TYR A 160 -1.44 -12.01 10.24
N PHE A 161 -1.85 -12.45 11.43
CA PHE A 161 -1.68 -11.66 12.65
C PHE A 161 -0.21 -11.52 13.07
N ALA A 162 0.63 -12.53 12.82
CA ALA A 162 2.08 -12.40 13.03
C ALA A 162 2.70 -11.37 12.07
N LEU A 163 2.26 -11.34 10.80
CA LEU A 163 2.66 -10.34 9.83
C LEU A 163 2.21 -8.94 10.26
N ILE A 164 0.96 -8.80 10.68
CA ILE A 164 0.47 -7.53 11.24
C ILE A 164 1.33 -7.13 12.43
N LYS A 165 1.50 -7.99 13.43
CA LYS A 165 2.28 -7.67 14.63
C LYS A 165 3.72 -7.25 14.30
N THR A 166 4.37 -7.90 13.33
CA THR A 166 5.74 -7.56 12.93
C THR A 166 5.84 -6.26 12.15
N TYR A 167 4.86 -5.93 11.30
CA TYR A 167 4.89 -4.74 10.45
C TYR A 167 4.10 -3.53 10.97
N LEU A 168 3.22 -3.73 11.95
CA LEU A 168 2.32 -2.74 12.57
C LEU A 168 2.46 -2.68 14.10
N GLY A 169 3.42 -3.40 14.69
CA GLY A 169 3.71 -3.31 16.12
C GLY A 169 4.35 -1.97 16.49
N ASP A 170 4.11 -1.53 17.73
CA ASP A 170 4.61 -0.27 18.30
C ASP A 170 6.13 -0.10 18.11
N ASP A 171 6.90 -1.20 18.19
CA ASP A 171 8.35 -1.22 17.99
C ASP A 171 8.78 -0.62 16.65
N LYS A 172 8.01 -0.86 15.58
CA LYS A 172 8.35 -0.35 14.26
C LYS A 172 8.05 1.15 14.16
N TRP A 173 6.91 1.59 14.68
CA TRP A 173 6.59 3.01 14.75
C TRP A 173 7.58 3.77 15.62
N LEU A 174 8.04 3.17 16.73
CA LEU A 174 9.13 3.69 17.54
C LEU A 174 10.45 3.76 16.77
N SER A 175 10.78 2.75 15.98
CA SER A 175 11.98 2.78 15.12
C SER A 175 11.88 3.85 14.02
N GLU A 176 10.68 4.05 13.46
CA GLU A 176 10.40 5.08 12.45
C GLU A 176 10.52 6.48 13.07
N ILE A 177 9.94 6.68 14.26
CA ILE A 177 10.10 7.90 15.06
C ILE A 177 11.57 8.17 15.33
N THR A 178 12.31 7.18 15.82
CA THR A 178 13.75 7.31 16.12
C THR A 178 14.54 7.70 14.86
N LYS A 179 14.22 7.08 13.72
CA LYS A 179 14.87 7.38 12.44
C LYS A 179 14.61 8.82 11.99
N TYR A 180 13.36 9.27 11.97
CA TYR A 180 13.02 10.59 11.46
C TYR A 180 13.32 11.72 12.45
N ASP A 181 13.24 11.48 13.76
CA ASP A 181 13.69 12.43 14.79
C ASP A 181 15.23 12.60 14.71
N ASN A 182 15.97 11.51 14.53
CA ASN A 182 17.41 11.57 14.26
C ASN A 182 17.71 12.33 12.96
N MET A 183 16.93 12.11 11.89
CA MET A 183 17.07 12.86 10.65
C MET A 183 16.84 14.37 10.87
N MET A 184 15.78 14.78 11.55
CA MET A 184 15.54 16.21 11.78
C MET A 184 16.62 16.85 12.65
N ARG A 185 17.14 16.15 13.66
CA ARG A 185 18.16 16.68 14.58
C ARG A 185 19.56 16.74 13.99
N ASN A 186 19.96 15.71 13.25
CA ASN A 186 21.36 15.51 12.86
C ASN A 186 21.63 15.73 11.37
N ALA A 187 20.61 15.92 10.54
CA ALA A 187 20.79 16.21 9.13
C ALA A 187 21.54 17.52 8.91
N LYS A 188 22.70 17.44 8.27
CA LYS A 188 23.53 18.60 7.93
C LYS A 188 23.51 18.85 6.43
N TRP A 189 23.28 20.09 6.04
CA TRP A 189 23.41 20.58 4.67
C TRP A 189 24.68 21.41 4.53
N LYS A 190 25.51 21.09 3.54
CA LYS A 190 26.76 21.81 3.26
C LYS A 190 26.63 22.60 1.95
N GLY A 191 26.90 23.90 1.99
CA GLY A 191 26.78 24.79 0.83
C GLY A 191 27.77 24.53 -0.33
N ALA A 192 28.75 23.64 -0.15
CA ALA A 192 29.70 23.26 -1.20
C ALA A 192 29.15 22.22 -2.20
N GLY A 193 28.18 21.41 -1.77
CA GLY A 193 27.61 20.28 -2.54
C GLY A 193 26.66 20.71 -3.66
N ASN A 194 26.07 19.74 -4.37
CA ASN A 194 25.15 19.99 -5.49
C ASN A 194 23.69 20.12 -5.06
N LEU A 195 23.36 19.78 -3.81
CA LEU A 195 22.00 19.82 -3.29
C LEU A 195 21.60 21.25 -2.92
N THR A 196 20.42 21.69 -3.36
CA THR A 196 19.88 23.01 -2.98
C THR A 196 19.33 22.99 -1.56
N VAL A 197 19.20 24.18 -0.95
CA VAL A 197 18.51 24.32 0.35
C VAL A 197 17.04 23.91 0.24
N GLU A 198 16.41 24.13 -0.91
CA GLU A 198 15.04 23.65 -1.19
C GLU A 198 14.90 22.14 -1.05
N ALA A 199 15.83 21.38 -1.61
CA ALA A 199 15.80 19.93 -1.48
C ALA A 199 16.04 19.48 -0.04
N TYR A 200 16.90 20.18 0.71
CA TYR A 200 17.10 19.94 2.14
C TYR A 200 15.84 20.24 2.98
N ILE A 201 15.14 21.34 2.69
CA ILE A 201 13.84 21.69 3.29
C ILE A 201 12.82 20.59 2.99
N ALA A 202 12.80 20.06 1.76
CA ALA A 202 11.90 18.96 1.39
C ALA A 202 12.16 17.68 2.21
N VAL A 203 13.43 17.37 2.55
CA VAL A 203 13.72 16.23 3.45
C VAL A 203 13.12 16.45 4.84
N HIS A 204 13.26 17.66 5.40
CA HIS A 204 12.63 18.04 6.68
C HIS A 204 11.09 18.02 6.63
N ARG A 205 10.48 18.41 5.50
CA ARG A 205 9.02 18.28 5.29
C ARG A 205 8.57 16.82 5.32
N ASN A 206 9.26 15.96 4.58
CA ASN A 206 8.92 14.54 4.52
C ASN A 206 9.12 13.86 5.89
N ALA A 207 10.23 14.14 6.58
CA ALA A 207 10.50 13.59 7.90
C ALA A 207 9.43 13.98 8.94
N TYR A 208 9.00 15.23 8.93
CA TYR A 208 7.92 15.69 9.82
C TYR A 208 6.59 14.98 9.50
N GLN A 209 6.24 14.77 8.22
CA GLN A 209 5.04 14.02 7.84
C GLN A 209 5.08 12.58 8.38
N HIS A 210 6.23 11.90 8.31
CA HIS A 210 6.39 10.57 8.89
C HIS A 210 6.21 10.55 10.41
N LEU A 211 6.73 11.54 11.13
CA LEU A 211 6.51 11.66 12.58
C LEU A 211 5.04 11.87 12.92
N VAL A 212 4.32 12.70 12.14
CA VAL A 212 2.87 12.92 12.31
C VAL A 212 2.13 11.60 12.13
N SER A 213 2.38 10.87 11.03
CA SER A 213 1.74 9.57 10.79
C SER A 213 2.06 8.54 11.88
N ALA A 214 3.31 8.46 12.35
CA ALA A 214 3.68 7.53 13.42
C ALA A 214 3.03 7.88 14.77
N SER A 215 2.78 9.18 15.04
CA SER A 215 2.12 9.63 16.28
C SER A 215 0.64 9.23 16.39
N GLU A 216 0.00 8.85 15.29
CA GLU A 216 -1.36 8.27 15.31
C GLU A 216 -1.38 6.86 15.90
N HIS A 217 -0.25 6.15 15.86
CA HIS A 217 -0.12 4.77 16.28
C HIS A 217 0.57 4.62 17.64
N VAL A 218 1.51 5.52 17.97
CA VAL A 218 2.26 5.50 19.23
C VAL A 218 2.21 6.88 19.88
N ALA A 219 2.02 6.91 21.20
CA ALA A 219 2.07 8.15 21.97
C ALA A 219 3.47 8.79 21.85
N TYR A 220 3.58 9.83 21.02
CA TYR A 220 4.81 10.57 20.78
C TYR A 220 4.54 12.06 20.69
N GLN A 221 5.38 12.87 21.33
CA GLN A 221 5.26 14.32 21.29
C GLN A 221 5.93 14.86 20.02
N LEU A 222 5.11 15.36 19.09
CA LEU A 222 5.61 16.01 17.88
C LEU A 222 6.40 17.29 18.22
N PRO A 223 7.51 17.56 17.51
CA PRO A 223 8.21 18.84 17.62
C PRO A 223 7.28 20.00 17.25
N ASN A 224 7.22 21.01 18.12
CA ASN A 224 6.53 22.25 17.77
C ASN A 224 7.22 22.94 16.58
N GLN A 225 6.50 23.85 15.90
CA GLN A 225 7.02 24.52 14.71
C GLN A 225 8.34 25.26 14.97
N GLN A 226 8.49 25.87 16.16
CA GLN A 226 9.71 26.57 16.52
C GLN A 226 10.92 25.64 16.63
N THR A 227 10.75 24.48 17.26
CA THR A 227 11.79 23.44 17.37
C THR A 227 12.14 22.92 15.99
N ARG A 228 11.14 22.70 15.13
CA ARG A 228 11.34 22.27 13.74
C ARG A 228 12.16 23.29 12.93
N VAL A 229 11.87 24.58 13.06
CA VAL A 229 12.65 25.65 12.41
C VAL A 229 14.08 25.69 12.96
N LYS A 230 14.26 25.60 14.28
CA LYS A 230 15.61 25.56 14.89
C LYS A 230 16.43 24.38 14.38
N GLN A 231 15.85 23.18 14.36
CA GLN A 231 16.49 21.97 13.83
C GLN A 231 16.89 22.10 12.36
N LEU A 232 16.04 22.73 11.53
CA LEU A 232 16.37 23.05 10.13
C LEU A 232 17.57 24.00 10.05
N LEU A 233 17.56 25.07 10.83
CA LEU A 233 18.59 26.12 10.80
C LEU A 233 19.95 25.61 11.32
N ASP A 234 19.95 24.87 12.42
CA ASP A 234 21.17 24.30 13.03
C ASP A 234 21.89 23.32 12.09
N GLY A 235 21.14 22.69 11.19
CA GLY A 235 21.69 21.80 10.16
C GLY A 235 22.31 22.51 8.95
N ILE A 236 22.09 23.81 8.75
CA ILE A 236 22.63 24.55 7.59
C ILE A 236 24.06 25.01 7.88
N LEU A 237 25.04 24.34 7.26
CA LEU A 237 26.46 24.69 7.33
C LEU A 237 26.87 25.43 6.06
N SER A 238 26.94 26.77 6.14
CA SER A 238 27.30 27.63 5.02
C SER A 238 28.25 28.75 5.43
N SER A 239 29.20 29.06 4.54
CA SER A 239 30.06 30.24 4.63
C SER A 239 29.52 31.45 3.85
N ASP A 240 28.37 31.33 3.19
CA ASP A 240 27.74 32.45 2.45
C ASP A 240 27.10 33.46 3.42
N ALA A 241 27.61 34.69 3.41
CA ALA A 241 27.12 35.79 4.22
C ALA A 241 25.63 36.10 3.99
N ARG A 242 25.11 35.95 2.76
CA ARG A 242 23.71 36.25 2.43
C ARG A 242 22.75 35.25 3.03
N LEU A 243 23.12 33.97 3.00
CA LEU A 243 22.33 32.91 3.60
C LEU A 243 22.36 33.03 5.13
N ASN A 244 23.54 33.30 5.70
CA ASN A 244 23.68 33.47 7.16
C ASN A 244 22.93 34.70 7.67
N ALA A 245 22.88 35.80 6.90
CA ALA A 245 22.06 36.96 7.24
C ALA A 245 20.55 36.63 7.25
N ALA A 246 20.06 35.87 6.26
CA ALA A 246 18.66 35.44 6.22
C ALA A 246 18.31 34.51 7.40
N ILE A 247 19.23 33.61 7.78
CA ILE A 247 19.08 32.74 8.96
C ILE A 247 18.98 33.58 10.24
N ALA A 248 19.85 34.57 10.41
CA ALA A 248 19.83 35.46 11.56
C ALA A 248 18.52 36.27 11.65
N MET A 249 17.96 36.71 10.52
CA MET A 249 16.65 37.38 10.48
C MET A 249 15.51 36.47 10.95
N VAL A 250 15.51 35.20 10.51
CA VAL A 250 14.51 34.21 10.95
C VAL A 250 14.65 33.95 12.46
N GLN A 251 15.87 33.81 12.97
CA GLN A 251 16.11 33.57 14.40
C GLN A 251 15.71 34.77 15.28
N ALA A 252 15.88 35.99 14.79
CA ALA A 252 15.52 37.21 15.51
C ALA A 252 14.00 37.49 15.51
N SER A 253 13.25 36.94 14.55
CA SER A 253 11.81 37.18 14.40
C SER A 253 10.97 36.11 15.11
N ASN A 254 10.18 36.53 16.10
CA ASN A 254 9.24 35.64 16.80
C ASN A 254 8.15 35.06 15.88
N VAL A 255 7.82 35.72 14.77
CA VAL A 255 6.81 35.25 13.81
C VAL A 255 7.41 34.22 12.87
N MET A 256 8.59 34.51 12.31
CA MET A 256 9.22 33.63 11.31
C MET A 256 9.74 32.34 11.96
N ILE A 257 10.27 32.43 13.19
CA ILE A 257 10.73 31.23 13.90
C ILE A 257 9.56 30.30 14.29
N ALA A 258 8.34 30.83 14.42
CA ALA A 258 7.16 30.07 14.82
C ALA A 258 6.44 29.36 13.65
N ASP A 259 6.80 29.67 12.40
CA ASP A 259 6.19 29.09 11.20
C ASP A 259 7.27 28.54 10.25
N PHE A 260 7.28 27.21 10.10
CA PHE A 260 8.23 26.52 9.23
C PHE A 260 8.12 26.94 7.77
N GLU A 261 6.90 27.13 7.25
CA GLU A 261 6.71 27.44 5.84
C GLU A 261 7.17 28.88 5.54
N LEU A 262 6.87 29.82 6.45
CA LEU A 262 7.32 31.20 6.35
C LEU A 262 8.86 31.31 6.45
N ALA A 263 9.48 30.62 7.41
CA ALA A 263 10.93 30.54 7.52
C ALA A 263 11.57 29.96 6.25
N SER A 264 11.03 28.86 5.74
CA SER A 264 11.55 28.18 4.55
C SER A 264 11.50 29.07 3.30
N ALA A 265 10.39 29.79 3.10
CA ALA A 265 10.20 30.71 1.98
C ALA A 265 11.17 31.89 2.02
N HIS A 266 11.54 32.36 3.22
CA HIS A 266 12.51 33.43 3.38
C HIS A 266 13.95 32.97 3.11
N ILE A 267 14.31 31.74 3.48
CA ILE A 267 15.69 31.23 3.34
C ILE A 267 15.99 30.78 1.90
N GLN A 268 15.02 30.17 1.23
CA GLN A 268 15.20 29.53 -0.09
C GLN A 268 15.82 30.45 -1.17
N PRO A 269 15.43 31.73 -1.33
CA PRO A 269 16.01 32.65 -2.33
C PRO A 269 17.50 32.96 -2.12
N HIS A 270 17.99 32.78 -0.89
CA HIS A 270 19.36 33.08 -0.51
C HIS A 270 20.31 31.87 -0.69
N CYS A 271 19.84 30.79 -1.31
CA CYS A 271 20.64 29.58 -1.55
C CYS A 271 21.79 29.84 -2.56
N PRO A 272 23.07 29.60 -2.19
CA PRO A 272 24.21 29.77 -3.09
C PRO A 272 24.24 28.75 -4.23
N VAL A 273 23.83 27.51 -3.96
CA VAL A 273 23.85 26.40 -4.92
C VAL A 273 22.81 26.60 -6.02
N ALA A 274 21.63 27.12 -5.70
CA ALA A 274 20.60 27.44 -6.68
C ALA A 274 21.09 28.47 -7.70
N LYS A 275 21.81 29.50 -7.24
CA LYS A 275 22.44 30.51 -8.12
C LYS A 275 23.53 29.91 -9.02
N ARG A 276 24.35 29.01 -8.49
CA ARG A 276 25.38 28.30 -9.27
C ARG A 276 24.77 27.38 -10.34
N ASN A 277 23.62 26.77 -10.06
CA ASN A 277 22.97 25.83 -10.97
C ASN A 277 22.24 26.51 -12.15
N LEU A 278 21.93 27.81 -12.07
CA LEU A 278 21.31 28.56 -13.17
C LEU A 278 22.19 28.65 -14.44
N GLY A 279 23.50 28.40 -14.34
CA GLY A 279 24.44 28.45 -15.48
C GLY A 279 24.72 27.10 -16.16
N GLY A 280 24.22 25.97 -15.62
CA GLY A 280 24.54 24.63 -16.13
C GLY A 280 23.32 23.87 -16.60
N LYS A 281 23.30 23.43 -17.88
CA LYS A 281 22.30 22.49 -18.45
C LYS A 281 22.37 21.10 -17.77
N ARG A 282 22.05 20.99 -16.48
CA ARG A 282 21.76 19.70 -15.84
C ARG A 282 20.38 19.78 -15.20
N GLN A 283 19.47 19.09 -15.87
CA GLN A 283 18.08 18.97 -15.49
C GLN A 283 17.96 18.36 -14.10
N SER A 284 16.99 18.91 -13.37
CA SER A 284 16.33 18.47 -12.14
C SER A 284 15.81 17.03 -12.21
N ALA A 285 16.69 16.07 -12.41
CA ALA A 285 16.41 14.66 -12.29
C ALA A 285 17.04 14.16 -10.99
N GLU A 286 16.24 14.18 -9.90
CA GLU A 286 16.29 13.28 -8.73
C GLU A 286 15.66 13.97 -7.51
N ILE A 287 14.32 13.93 -7.44
CA ILE A 287 13.59 14.12 -6.16
C ILE A 287 12.82 12.84 -5.78
N SER A 288 12.70 11.87 -6.69
CA SER A 288 11.99 10.61 -6.43
C SER A 288 12.93 9.50 -5.98
N ALA A 289 13.60 9.69 -4.84
CA ALA A 289 14.24 8.65 -4.03
C ALA A 289 14.85 9.27 -2.76
N LEU A 290 14.03 9.74 -1.82
CA LEU A 290 14.50 10.12 -0.48
C LEU A 290 13.90 9.17 0.57
N GLU A 291 14.07 7.86 0.34
CA GLU A 291 14.24 6.93 1.46
C GLU A 291 15.73 6.96 1.79
N VAL A 292 16.14 7.84 2.70
CA VAL A 292 17.51 7.88 3.17
C VAL A 292 17.69 6.68 4.11
N ASP A 293 18.56 5.75 3.73
CA ASP A 293 19.11 4.73 4.62
C ASP A 293 20.23 5.40 5.42
N THR A 294 19.85 6.12 6.47
CA THR A 294 20.73 6.98 7.29
C THR A 294 21.53 6.16 8.31
N GLY A 295 22.44 5.31 7.82
CA GLY A 295 23.51 4.75 8.66
C GLY A 295 24.61 5.77 8.97
N ASP A 296 24.82 6.77 8.09
CA ASP A 296 25.77 7.87 8.28
C ASP A 296 25.21 9.15 7.66
N VAL A 297 24.94 10.16 8.48
CA VAL A 297 24.24 11.38 8.06
C VAL A 297 25.23 12.43 7.54
N ASP A 298 25.63 12.28 6.28
CA ASP A 298 26.15 13.34 5.44
C ASP A 298 25.33 13.34 4.13
N ILE A 299 24.40 14.29 3.99
CA ILE A 299 23.51 14.42 2.81
C ILE A 299 24.30 14.75 1.53
N ALA A 300 25.59 15.02 1.64
CA ALA A 300 26.47 15.44 0.56
C ALA A 300 26.97 14.31 -0.37
N SER A 301 26.60 13.03 -0.16
CA SER A 301 27.19 11.91 -0.91
C SER A 301 26.20 10.97 -1.61
N VAL A 302 24.95 11.37 -1.84
CA VAL A 302 24.07 10.63 -2.78
C VAL A 302 24.42 11.05 -4.21
N GLY A 303 25.55 10.55 -4.70
CA GLY A 303 25.82 10.51 -6.12
C GLY A 303 25.25 9.22 -6.69
N VAL A 304 24.36 9.31 -7.69
CA VAL A 304 23.98 8.17 -8.56
C VAL A 304 25.12 7.82 -9.55
N GLY A 305 26.35 7.90 -9.08
CA GLY A 305 27.54 7.38 -9.73
C GLY A 305 28.37 6.72 -8.65
N GLY A 306 28.66 5.42 -8.81
CA GLY A 306 29.64 4.77 -7.95
C GLY A 306 30.90 5.63 -7.92
N GLY A 307 31.42 5.86 -6.72
CA GLY A 307 32.60 6.69 -6.49
C GLY A 307 33.81 6.23 -7.31
N LYS A 308 34.96 6.88 -7.10
CA LYS A 308 36.20 6.39 -7.72
C LYS A 308 36.62 5.07 -7.07
N GLY A 309 37.02 4.10 -7.87
CA GLY A 309 37.59 2.84 -7.43
C GLY A 309 38.82 3.08 -6.56
N GLN A 310 38.92 2.37 -5.44
CA GLN A 310 39.98 2.56 -4.47
C GLN A 310 41.34 2.06 -4.98
N ARG A 311 41.36 1.11 -5.93
CA ARG A 311 42.59 0.49 -6.43
C ARG A 311 43.16 1.20 -7.66
N THR A 312 42.30 1.65 -8.59
CA THR A 312 42.74 2.26 -9.85
C THR A 312 42.31 3.71 -10.02
N GLY A 313 41.48 4.26 -9.12
CA GLY A 313 40.90 5.59 -9.26
C GLY A 313 39.83 5.69 -10.36
N LEU A 314 39.46 4.57 -10.98
CA LEU A 314 38.48 4.50 -12.07
C LEU A 314 37.09 4.96 -11.61
N HIS A 315 36.40 5.78 -12.39
CA HIS A 315 35.02 6.16 -12.09
C HIS A 315 34.08 4.95 -12.23
N LEU A 316 33.42 4.55 -11.15
CA LEU A 316 32.54 3.37 -11.10
C LEU A 316 31.14 3.73 -11.64
N ARG A 317 31.04 3.79 -12.97
CA ARG A 317 29.82 4.09 -13.72
C ARG A 317 29.64 3.14 -14.89
N PHE A 318 28.52 3.26 -15.60
CA PHE A 318 28.39 2.65 -16.91
C PHE A 318 29.41 3.28 -17.87
N HIS A 319 30.29 2.46 -18.43
CA HIS A 319 31.22 2.84 -19.49
C HIS A 319 30.65 2.35 -20.82
N THR A 320 30.62 3.22 -21.82
CA THR A 320 30.23 2.82 -23.18
C THR A 320 31.26 1.84 -23.75
N LEU A 321 30.87 1.03 -24.74
CA LEU A 321 31.77 0.05 -25.36
C LEU A 321 33.15 0.63 -25.78
N PRO A 322 33.23 1.80 -26.47
CA PRO A 322 34.52 2.39 -26.84
C PRO A 322 35.31 2.95 -25.65
N GLU A 323 34.66 3.38 -24.57
CA GLU A 323 35.34 3.78 -23.33
C GLU A 323 35.90 2.56 -22.59
N TYR A 324 35.11 1.48 -22.50
CA TYR A 324 35.50 0.24 -21.84
C TYR A 324 36.71 -0.42 -22.51
N GLN A 325 36.79 -0.34 -23.85
CA GLN A 325 37.94 -0.83 -24.61
C GLN A 325 39.25 -0.08 -24.31
N LYS A 326 39.17 1.16 -23.82
CA LYS A 326 40.34 1.97 -23.44
C LYS A 326 40.81 1.71 -22.00
N LEU A 327 40.00 1.02 -21.20
CA LEU A 327 40.36 0.68 -19.82
C LEU A 327 41.43 -0.41 -19.78
N GLY A 328 42.40 -0.26 -18.87
CA GLY A 328 43.42 -1.25 -18.58
C GLY A 328 42.84 -2.51 -17.92
N ASN A 329 43.63 -3.59 -17.85
CA ASN A 329 43.18 -4.86 -17.28
C ASN A 329 42.78 -4.74 -15.79
N ASP A 330 43.54 -3.97 -14.99
CA ASP A 330 43.26 -3.77 -13.57
C ASP A 330 42.01 -2.93 -13.31
N GLU A 331 41.78 -1.92 -14.15
CA GLU A 331 40.59 -1.06 -14.14
C GLU A 331 39.33 -1.87 -14.49
N ARG A 332 39.42 -2.75 -15.49
CA ARG A 332 38.32 -3.65 -15.86
C ARG A 332 38.01 -4.67 -14.76
N LYS A 333 39.03 -5.20 -14.09
CA LYS A 333 38.87 -6.15 -12.99
C LYS A 333 38.18 -5.49 -11.80
N GLU A 334 38.60 -4.29 -11.42
CA GLU A 334 37.94 -3.52 -10.35
C GLU A 334 36.50 -3.14 -10.70
N LEU A 335 36.24 -2.73 -11.95
CA LEU A 335 34.88 -2.44 -12.40
C LEU A 335 33.99 -3.68 -12.39
N ALA A 336 34.53 -4.86 -12.73
CA ALA A 336 33.81 -6.13 -12.67
C ALA A 336 33.48 -6.55 -11.23
N GLU A 337 34.44 -6.43 -10.32
CA GLU A 337 34.27 -6.66 -8.87
C GLU A 337 33.19 -5.74 -8.30
N TRP A 338 33.21 -4.44 -8.64
CA TRP A 338 32.19 -3.49 -8.21
C TRP A 338 30.80 -3.82 -8.77
N ARG A 339 30.68 -4.25 -10.03
CA ARG A 339 29.39 -4.60 -10.65
C ARG A 339 28.67 -5.76 -9.95
N LEU A 340 29.37 -6.59 -9.19
CA LEU A 340 28.80 -7.68 -8.39
C LEU A 340 28.17 -7.18 -7.08
N THR A 341 28.60 -6.02 -6.58
CA THR A 341 28.08 -5.43 -5.34
C THR A 341 26.63 -4.95 -5.48
N PRO A 342 25.86 -4.84 -4.37
CA PRO A 342 24.52 -4.27 -4.38
C PRO A 342 24.45 -2.87 -5.02
N ALA A 343 25.45 -2.02 -4.73
CA ALA A 343 25.57 -0.68 -5.30
C ALA A 343 25.80 -0.72 -6.83
N GLY A 344 26.66 -1.61 -7.32
CA GLY A 344 26.92 -1.79 -8.75
C GLY A 344 25.74 -2.34 -9.54
N LYS A 345 24.96 -3.24 -8.94
CA LYS A 345 23.71 -3.77 -9.53
C LYS A 345 22.62 -2.70 -9.61
N ALA A 346 22.46 -1.89 -8.55
CA ALA A 346 21.51 -0.77 -8.54
C ALA A 346 21.83 0.29 -9.60
N ALA A 347 23.12 0.63 -9.77
CA ALA A 347 23.56 1.58 -10.79
C ALA A 347 23.32 1.08 -12.23
N GLN A 348 23.46 -0.23 -12.49
CA GLN A 348 23.13 -0.82 -13.79
C GLN A 348 21.63 -0.79 -14.08
N ALA A 349 20.79 -1.10 -13.09
CA ALA A 349 19.34 -1.04 -13.23
C ALA A 349 18.87 0.40 -13.53
N ALA A 350 19.42 1.40 -12.84
CA ALA A 350 19.15 2.81 -13.11
C ALA A 350 19.56 3.23 -14.53
N GLY A 351 20.71 2.75 -15.01
CA GLY A 351 21.19 3.01 -16.38
C GLY A 351 20.29 2.43 -17.48
N ILE A 352 19.67 1.26 -17.24
CA ILE A 352 18.71 0.65 -18.17
C ILE A 352 17.43 1.48 -18.27
N LEU A 353 16.87 1.92 -17.13
CA LEU A 353 15.67 2.75 -17.08
C LEU A 353 15.86 4.12 -17.76
N LEU A 354 17.04 4.73 -17.60
CA LEU A 354 17.42 5.96 -18.30
C LEU A 354 17.56 5.78 -19.82
N ARG A 355 17.93 4.58 -20.29
CA ARG A 355 18.04 4.29 -21.73
C ARG A 355 16.67 4.11 -22.39
N ASP A 356 15.73 3.48 -21.68
CA ASP A 356 14.37 3.25 -22.18
C ASP A 356 13.54 4.54 -22.23
N SER A 357 13.70 5.42 -21.24
CA SER A 357 13.10 6.76 -21.25
C SER A 357 13.62 7.64 -22.40
N LYS A 358 14.92 7.55 -22.72
CA LYS A 358 15.50 8.29 -23.86
C LYS A 358 14.98 7.79 -25.22
N LYS A 359 14.67 6.50 -25.32
CA LYS A 359 14.02 5.89 -26.51
C LYS A 359 12.60 6.40 -26.75
N GLN A 360 11.85 6.73 -25.69
CA GLN A 360 10.50 7.29 -25.83
C GLN A 360 10.49 8.76 -26.27
N SER A 361 11.51 9.54 -25.92
CA SER A 361 11.60 10.97 -26.31
C SER A 361 12.02 11.24 -27.76
N GLY A 362 12.40 10.21 -28.52
CA GLY A 362 13.04 10.35 -29.85
C GLY A 362 12.12 10.24 -31.07
N LYS A 363 10.80 10.06 -30.93
CA LYS A 363 9.88 10.06 -32.09
C LYS A 363 9.17 11.40 -32.22
N GLY A 364 9.44 12.05 -33.35
CA GLY A 364 9.00 13.40 -33.69
C GLY A 364 7.49 13.64 -33.80
N SER A 365 7.22 14.93 -33.90
CA SER A 365 5.97 15.70 -33.90
C SER A 365 4.73 15.08 -34.57
N PRO A 366 3.50 15.45 -34.13
CA PRO A 366 2.25 14.82 -34.55
C PRO A 366 1.82 15.26 -35.95
N LYS A 367 1.67 14.30 -36.88
CA LYS A 367 0.89 14.51 -38.11
C LYS A 367 -0.60 14.31 -37.80
N LYS A 368 -1.39 15.36 -38.05
CA LYS A 368 -2.86 15.32 -38.11
C LYS A 368 -3.33 14.20 -39.05
N GLY A 369 -4.16 13.31 -38.54
CA GLY A 369 -4.81 12.25 -39.33
C GLY A 369 -5.88 11.55 -38.49
N LYS A 370 -7.12 11.57 -38.99
CA LYS A 370 -8.38 11.22 -38.32
C LYS A 370 -8.35 9.82 -37.66
N ILE A 371 -8.80 9.73 -36.41
CA ILE A 371 -9.13 8.45 -35.77
C ILE A 371 -10.56 8.08 -36.19
N SER A 372 -10.70 7.02 -36.99
CA SER A 372 -11.96 6.32 -37.21
C SER A 372 -12.03 5.10 -36.30
N TYR A 373 -13.11 4.99 -35.53
CA TYR A 373 -13.48 3.82 -34.73
C TYR A 373 -13.63 2.57 -35.62
N ALA A 374 -12.84 1.52 -35.39
CA ALA A 374 -13.21 0.13 -35.62
C ALA A 374 -12.10 -0.86 -35.21
N LYS A 375 -12.51 -1.96 -34.56
CA LYS A 375 -11.80 -3.23 -34.31
C LYS A 375 -10.93 -3.34 -33.04
N VAL A 376 -11.60 -3.65 -31.93
CA VAL A 376 -11.10 -4.67 -31.00
C VAL A 376 -12.14 -5.77 -30.94
N SER A 377 -11.95 -6.78 -31.78
CA SER A 377 -12.61 -8.08 -31.66
C SER A 377 -11.64 -9.10 -32.24
N ALA A 378 -11.53 -10.24 -31.55
CA ALA A 378 -10.70 -11.42 -31.84
C ALA A 378 -9.27 -11.38 -31.28
N ASN A 379 -9.06 -12.13 -30.20
CA ASN A 379 -8.10 -13.25 -30.19
C ASN A 379 -8.36 -14.17 -28.99
N VAL A 380 -9.22 -15.16 -29.20
CA VAL A 380 -9.19 -16.43 -28.45
C VAL A 380 -8.99 -17.52 -29.52
N LYS A 381 -7.83 -18.17 -29.51
CA LYS A 381 -7.64 -19.47 -30.17
C LYS A 381 -7.13 -20.44 -29.12
N VAL A 382 -8.03 -21.32 -28.71
CA VAL A 382 -7.74 -22.56 -27.97
C VAL A 382 -7.23 -23.58 -28.99
N ASN A 383 -6.14 -24.27 -28.66
CA ASN A 383 -5.60 -25.36 -29.47
C ASN A 383 -5.89 -26.66 -28.71
N VAL A 384 -6.82 -27.47 -29.23
CA VAL A 384 -7.03 -28.86 -28.84
C VAL A 384 -6.40 -29.71 -29.95
N LYS A 385 -5.59 -30.69 -29.57
CA LYS A 385 -5.19 -31.78 -30.46
C LYS A 385 -5.76 -33.09 -29.92
N ASP A 386 -6.21 -33.88 -30.87
CA ASP A 386 -6.94 -35.14 -30.79
C ASP A 386 -6.25 -36.25 -29.97
#